data_AF-A0AAF0RLV8-F1
#
_entry.id   AF-A0AAF0RLV8-F1
#
_cell.length_a   1.000
_cell.length_b   1.000
_cell.length_c   1.000
_cell.angle_alpha   90.00
_cell.angle_beta   90.00
_cell.angle_gamma   90.00
#
_symmetry.space_group_name_H-M   'P 1'
#
loop_
_entity.id
_entity.type
_entity.pdbx_description
1 polymer ?
#
loop_
_entity_poly.entity_id
_entity_poly.type
_entity_poly.pdbx_seq_one_letter_code
_entity_poly.pdbx_strand_id
1 'polypeptide(L)'
;MSAYPRTLSPTSHEHLGSHVVPSVEVAFPKWTGAPIADAYGRKPVVSRRIEPMFVELAVASMATAYGWDARWLDELRHDSHDDRPQMMSCWDPRLGRHDQIQDPVSHAPSRAALERIAEQRGSWAGAWSVAAGHEGDVVFYQTVRGRTAPTASQIAWLDAAVAAGMSPDQFVVARWRLH
;
A
#
# COMPACT_ATOMS: atom_id res chain seq x y z
N MET A 1 20.71 -2.80 -3.32
CA MET A 1 19.81 -1.70 -3.73
C MET A 1 18.57 -2.35 -4.29
N SER A 2 17.39 -2.04 -3.74
CA SER A 2 16.13 -2.59 -4.22
C SER A 2 15.76 -1.97 -5.57
N ALA A 3 15.19 -2.76 -6.48
CA ALA A 3 14.53 -2.20 -7.65
C ALA A 3 13.18 -1.57 -7.24
N TYR A 4 12.71 -0.60 -8.03
CA TYR A 4 11.40 0.02 -7.85
C TYR A 4 10.64 0.05 -9.19
N PRO A 5 9.31 -0.05 -9.19
CA PRO A 5 8.50 0.27 -10.37
C PRO A 5 8.83 1.67 -10.86
N ARG A 6 9.00 1.84 -12.19
CA ARG A 6 9.53 3.07 -12.79
C ARG A 6 8.79 4.35 -12.40
N THR A 7 7.46 4.28 -12.28
CA THR A 7 6.63 5.45 -11.89
C THR A 7 6.51 5.65 -10.39
N LEU A 8 7.10 4.77 -9.59
CA LEU A 8 7.11 4.80 -8.14
C LEU A 8 8.55 4.72 -7.59
N SER A 9 9.53 5.05 -8.43
CA SER A 9 10.92 5.17 -8.02
C SER A 9 11.06 6.34 -7.04
N PRO A 10 11.67 6.14 -5.86
CA PRO A 10 11.89 7.21 -4.91
C PRO A 10 12.75 8.35 -5.47
N THR A 11 12.43 9.57 -5.06
CA THR A 11 13.16 10.80 -5.44
C THR A 11 13.74 11.52 -4.23
N SER A 12 13.36 11.10 -3.03
CA SER A 12 13.73 11.70 -1.75
C SER A 12 13.80 10.64 -0.66
N HIS A 13 14.17 11.06 0.54
CA HIS A 13 14.15 10.22 1.75
C HIS A 13 13.47 10.98 2.89
N GLU A 14 12.90 10.24 3.83
CA GLU A 14 12.21 10.77 5.00
C GLU A 14 12.60 10.01 6.25
N HIS A 15 12.58 10.71 7.39
CA HIS A 15 12.80 10.09 8.70
C HIS A 15 11.47 9.60 9.28
N LEU A 16 11.39 8.29 9.56
CA LEU A 16 10.29 7.67 10.27
C LEU A 16 10.84 6.98 11.53
N GLY A 17 10.62 7.59 12.70
CA GLY A 17 11.25 7.12 13.93
C GLY A 17 12.77 7.21 13.84
N SER A 18 13.45 6.09 14.06
CA SER A 18 14.91 5.95 13.93
C SER A 18 15.37 5.57 12.51
N HIS A 19 14.45 5.35 11.58
CA HIS A 19 14.73 4.87 10.23
C HIS A 19 14.70 6.01 9.21
N VAL A 20 15.60 5.93 8.22
CA VAL A 20 15.52 6.73 6.99
C VAL A 20 14.96 5.82 5.91
N VAL A 21 13.88 6.26 5.28
CA VAL A 21 13.19 5.49 4.24
C VAL A 21 13.06 6.31 2.96
N PRO A 22 13.05 5.67 1.77
CA PRO A 22 12.80 6.38 0.53
C PRO A 22 11.38 6.97 0.46
N SER A 23 11.20 8.03 -0.32
CA SER A 23 9.88 8.59 -0.60
C SER A 23 9.72 9.07 -2.04
N VAL A 24 8.47 9.10 -2.49
CA VAL A 24 8.06 9.54 -3.82
C VAL A 24 6.81 10.40 -3.72
N GLU A 25 6.74 11.48 -4.50
CA GLU A 25 5.53 12.28 -4.66
C GLU A 25 4.73 11.84 -5.90
N VAL A 26 3.42 11.65 -5.73
CA VAL A 26 2.51 11.23 -6.79
C VAL A 26 1.33 12.19 -6.86
N ALA A 27 1.12 12.81 -8.02
CA ALA A 27 -0.05 13.63 -8.27
C ALA A 27 -1.11 12.81 -9.01
N PHE A 28 -2.32 12.75 -8.44
CA PHE A 28 -3.45 12.07 -9.06
C PHE A 28 -4.49 13.09 -9.53
N PRO A 29 -5.10 12.92 -10.72
CA PRO A 29 -6.20 13.78 -11.10
C PRO A 29 -7.41 13.44 -10.23
N LYS A 30 -8.13 14.46 -9.77
CA LYS A 30 -9.36 14.25 -8.99
C LYS A 30 -10.41 13.54 -9.86
N TRP A 31 -11.13 12.57 -9.30
CA TRP A 31 -12.30 12.02 -9.96
C TRP A 31 -13.45 13.04 -10.00
N THR A 32 -13.97 13.30 -11.20
CA THR A 32 -15.06 14.27 -11.45
C THR A 32 -16.32 13.64 -12.04
N GLY A 33 -16.32 12.32 -12.23
CA GLY A 33 -17.49 11.57 -12.72
C GLY A 33 -18.47 11.19 -11.60
N ALA A 34 -19.28 10.16 -11.87
CA ALA A 34 -20.31 9.70 -10.93
C ALA A 34 -19.69 9.27 -9.58
N PRO A 35 -20.30 9.63 -8.44
CA PRO A 35 -19.84 9.18 -7.13
C PRO A 35 -19.79 7.65 -7.02
N ILE A 36 -18.79 7.12 -6.31
CA ILE A 36 -18.78 5.71 -5.92
C ILE A 36 -19.81 5.52 -4.79
N ALA A 37 -20.67 4.51 -4.92
CA ALA A 37 -21.75 4.23 -3.96
C ALA A 37 -21.22 3.97 -2.53
N ASP A 38 -20.16 3.17 -2.40
CA ASP A 38 -19.39 3.04 -1.16
C ASP A 38 -18.07 3.80 -1.29
N ALA A 39 -18.08 5.07 -0.85
CA ALA A 39 -16.89 5.92 -0.82
C ALA A 39 -15.94 5.60 0.35
N TYR A 40 -16.06 4.43 0.98
CA TYR A 40 -15.16 3.95 2.02
C TYR A 40 -14.94 5.00 3.12
N GLY A 41 -16.03 5.43 3.76
CA GLY A 41 -15.97 6.47 4.79
C GLY A 41 -15.54 7.85 4.27
N ARG A 42 -15.86 8.20 3.01
CA ARG A 42 -15.51 9.47 2.33
C ARG A 42 -14.02 9.60 1.98
N LYS A 43 -13.31 8.47 1.79
CA LYS A 43 -11.94 8.49 1.26
C LYS A 43 -11.92 9.21 -0.09
N PRO A 44 -10.91 10.08 -0.35
CA PRO A 44 -10.77 10.72 -1.65
C PRO A 44 -10.57 9.68 -2.77
N VAL A 45 -11.38 9.82 -3.81
CA VAL A 45 -11.29 9.00 -5.03
C VAL A 45 -10.50 9.76 -6.09
N VAL A 46 -9.57 9.07 -6.73
CA VAL A 46 -8.78 9.58 -7.84
C VAL A 46 -9.28 9.04 -9.17
N SER A 47 -9.00 9.77 -10.24
CA SER A 47 -9.18 9.27 -11.60
C SER A 47 -7.89 8.59 -12.04
N ARG A 48 -7.98 7.34 -12.50
CA ARG A 48 -6.85 6.67 -13.15
C ARG A 48 -7.35 5.87 -14.33
N ARG A 49 -6.79 6.12 -15.52
CA ARG A 49 -7.28 5.56 -16.79
C ARG A 49 -8.78 5.82 -17.02
N ILE A 50 -9.28 6.97 -16.55
CA ILE A 50 -10.70 7.39 -16.66
C ILE A 50 -11.63 6.54 -15.76
N GLU A 51 -11.08 5.85 -14.76
CA GLU A 51 -11.85 5.08 -13.78
C GLU A 51 -11.69 5.66 -12.37
N PRO A 52 -12.74 5.62 -11.53
CA PRO A 52 -12.65 6.02 -10.13
C PRO A 52 -11.90 4.95 -9.33
N MET A 53 -10.89 5.37 -8.55
CA MET A 53 -10.03 4.44 -7.80
C MET A 53 -9.63 5.03 -6.44
N PHE A 54 -9.46 4.18 -5.43
CA PHE A 54 -8.76 4.56 -4.20
C PHE A 54 -7.26 4.73 -4.46
N VAL A 55 -6.59 5.58 -3.69
CA VAL A 55 -5.18 5.91 -3.95
C VAL A 55 -4.28 4.69 -3.78
N GLU A 56 -4.59 3.82 -2.83
CA GLU A 56 -3.88 2.58 -2.58
C GLU A 56 -3.91 1.65 -3.80
N LEU A 57 -5.09 1.47 -4.41
CA LEU A 57 -5.23 0.74 -5.68
C LEU A 57 -4.58 1.48 -6.84
N ALA A 58 -4.63 2.82 -6.85
CA ALA A 58 -3.97 3.61 -7.88
C ALA A 58 -2.44 3.43 -7.83
N VAL A 59 -1.84 3.36 -6.64
CA VAL A 59 -0.42 3.03 -6.47
C VAL A 59 -0.14 1.58 -6.85
N ALA A 60 -0.93 0.61 -6.37
CA ALA A 60 -0.76 -0.80 -6.72
C ALA A 60 -0.79 -1.00 -8.24
N SER A 61 -1.77 -0.43 -8.93
CA SER A 61 -1.88 -0.57 -10.38
C SER A 61 -0.81 0.24 -11.14
N MET A 62 -0.12 1.21 -10.51
CA MET A 62 1.06 1.85 -11.11
C MET A 62 2.22 0.87 -11.14
N ALA A 63 2.40 0.09 -10.07
CA ALA A 63 3.39 -0.98 -10.04
C ALA A 63 3.03 -2.10 -11.05
N THR A 64 1.78 -2.56 -11.09
CA THR A 64 1.39 -3.65 -12.02
C THR A 64 1.53 -3.28 -13.49
N ALA A 65 1.35 -2.00 -13.85
CA ALA A 65 1.59 -1.52 -15.20
C ALA A 65 3.05 -1.70 -15.69
N TYR A 66 3.99 -1.95 -14.76
CA TYR A 66 5.39 -2.26 -15.03
C TYR A 66 5.77 -3.69 -14.62
N GLY A 67 4.81 -4.61 -14.57
CA GLY A 67 5.07 -6.04 -14.36
C GLY A 67 5.31 -6.46 -12.91
N TRP A 68 5.02 -5.58 -11.94
CA TRP A 68 5.07 -5.95 -10.53
C TRP A 68 3.77 -6.64 -10.11
N ASP A 69 3.88 -7.68 -9.29
CA ASP A 69 2.74 -8.26 -8.60
C ASP A 69 2.41 -7.42 -7.35
N ALA A 70 1.41 -6.55 -7.46
CA ALA A 70 1.08 -5.59 -6.40
C ALA A 70 -0.37 -5.67 -5.94
N ARG A 71 -0.60 -5.50 -4.64
CA ARG A 71 -1.93 -5.51 -3.99
C ARG A 71 -2.08 -4.38 -3.00
N TRP A 72 -3.26 -3.78 -2.93
CA TRP A 72 -3.66 -2.99 -1.78
C TRP A 72 -3.89 -3.92 -0.59
N LEU A 73 -3.24 -3.64 0.54
CA LEU A 73 -3.49 -4.26 1.84
C LEU A 73 -4.49 -3.40 2.62
N ASP A 74 -5.71 -3.89 2.78
CA ASP A 74 -6.77 -3.20 3.52
C ASP A 74 -7.01 -3.83 4.90
N GLU A 75 -6.64 -3.09 5.94
CA GLU A 75 -6.72 -3.53 7.34
C GLU A 75 -8.09 -3.36 8.00
N LEU A 76 -9.10 -2.73 7.37
CA LEU A 76 -10.37 -2.45 8.06
C LEU A 76 -11.34 -3.65 8.17
N ARG A 77 -10.85 -4.89 8.21
CA ARG A 77 -11.67 -6.02 8.67
C ARG A 77 -11.79 -5.95 10.20
N HIS A 78 -12.75 -5.18 10.70
CA HIS A 78 -13.04 -5.12 12.14
C HIS A 78 -13.97 -6.24 12.63
N ASP A 79 -14.45 -7.12 11.76
CA ASP A 79 -15.50 -8.11 12.05
C ASP A 79 -15.08 -9.58 11.91
N SER A 80 -13.84 -9.87 11.47
CA SER A 80 -13.31 -11.24 11.39
C SER A 80 -12.43 -11.61 12.58
N HIS A 81 -12.45 -12.88 12.97
CA HIS A 81 -11.47 -13.49 13.90
C HIS A 81 -10.05 -13.58 13.28
N ASP A 82 -9.88 -13.13 12.05
CA ASP A 82 -8.63 -13.04 11.30
C ASP A 82 -8.26 -11.57 11.17
N ASP A 83 -7.08 -11.20 11.69
CA ASP A 83 -6.56 -9.83 11.66
C ASP A 83 -5.80 -9.52 10.34
N ARG A 84 -5.68 -10.50 9.44
CA ARG A 84 -5.03 -10.31 8.13
C ARG A 84 -5.75 -9.25 7.27
N PRO A 85 -5.00 -8.38 6.59
CA PRO A 85 -5.58 -7.42 5.68
C PRO A 85 -6.20 -8.13 4.48
N GLN A 86 -7.27 -7.55 3.95
CA GLN A 86 -7.75 -7.92 2.63
C GLN A 86 -6.70 -7.52 1.58
N MET A 87 -6.46 -8.39 0.61
CA MET A 87 -5.53 -8.13 -0.48
C MET A 87 -6.32 -7.94 -1.77
N MET A 88 -6.23 -6.74 -2.36
CA MET A 88 -7.06 -6.37 -3.51
C MET A 88 -6.22 -5.93 -4.70
N SER A 89 -6.61 -6.38 -5.90
CA SER A 89 -6.11 -5.90 -7.19
C SER A 89 -7.10 -4.95 -7.89
N CYS A 90 -8.36 -4.94 -7.47
CA CYS A 90 -9.40 -4.06 -7.98
C CYS A 90 -10.41 -3.69 -6.87
N TRP A 91 -11.34 -2.78 -7.18
CA TRP A 91 -12.48 -2.45 -6.33
C TRP A 91 -13.76 -2.54 -7.16
N ASP A 92 -14.72 -3.34 -6.71
CA ASP A 92 -16.04 -3.38 -7.33
C ASP A 92 -16.99 -2.46 -6.55
N PRO A 93 -17.44 -1.32 -7.13
CA PRO A 93 -18.31 -0.38 -6.44
C PRO A 93 -19.72 -0.91 -6.16
N ARG A 94 -20.07 -2.10 -6.69
CA ARG A 94 -21.36 -2.77 -6.47
C ARG A 94 -21.33 -3.71 -5.28
N LEU A 95 -20.15 -4.07 -4.78
CA LEU A 95 -19.97 -4.98 -3.65
C LEU A 95 -19.77 -4.19 -2.36
N GLY A 96 -20.22 -4.73 -1.23
CA GLY A 96 -19.84 -4.20 0.09
C GLY A 96 -18.36 -4.42 0.36
N ARG A 97 -17.78 -3.66 1.30
CA ARG A 97 -16.36 -3.79 1.70
C ARG A 97 -15.96 -5.24 2.01
N HIS A 98 -16.77 -5.96 2.77
CA HIS A 98 -16.45 -7.32 3.20
C HIS A 98 -16.58 -8.35 2.06
N ASP A 99 -17.31 -8.00 0.99
CA ASP A 99 -17.56 -8.85 -0.17
C ASP A 99 -16.59 -8.57 -1.33
N GLN A 100 -15.63 -7.64 -1.15
CA GLN A 100 -14.63 -7.34 -2.17
C GLN A 100 -13.78 -8.56 -2.52
N ILE A 101 -13.44 -8.67 -3.80
CA ILE A 101 -12.69 -9.81 -4.34
C ILE A 101 -11.28 -9.81 -3.77
N GLN A 102 -10.96 -10.88 -3.04
CA GLN A 102 -9.62 -11.12 -2.53
C GLN A 102 -8.74 -11.69 -3.64
N ASP A 103 -7.56 -11.10 -3.80
CA ASP A 103 -6.52 -11.53 -4.71
C ASP A 103 -5.19 -11.48 -3.96
N PRO A 104 -4.79 -12.58 -3.30
CA PRO A 104 -3.56 -12.61 -2.52
C PRO A 104 -2.33 -12.29 -3.37
N VAL A 105 -1.29 -11.74 -2.72
CA VAL A 105 0.02 -11.56 -3.36
C VAL A 105 0.55 -12.92 -3.79
N SER A 106 0.75 -13.09 -5.10
CA SER A 106 1.23 -14.33 -5.71
C SER A 106 2.75 -14.45 -5.61
N HIS A 107 3.47 -13.32 -5.60
CA HIS A 107 4.90 -13.23 -5.42
C HIS A 107 5.33 -13.77 -4.04
N ALA A 108 5.92 -14.96 -4.06
CA ALA A 108 6.32 -15.70 -2.86
C ALA A 108 7.21 -14.89 -1.90
N PRO A 109 8.27 -14.18 -2.36
CA PRO A 109 9.09 -13.37 -1.46
C PRO A 109 8.31 -12.25 -0.76
N SER A 110 7.37 -11.59 -1.45
CA SER A 110 6.55 -10.53 -0.85
C SER A 110 5.59 -11.10 0.20
N ARG A 111 4.97 -12.25 -0.08
CA ARG A 111 4.10 -12.93 0.90
C ARG A 111 4.88 -13.37 2.15
N ALA A 112 6.03 -14.01 1.95
CA ALA A 112 6.89 -14.44 3.05
C ALA A 112 7.42 -13.25 3.87
N ALA A 113 7.68 -12.11 3.23
CA ALA A 113 8.04 -10.88 3.93
C ALA A 113 6.89 -10.36 4.80
N LEU A 114 5.67 -10.28 4.27
CA LEU A 114 4.49 -9.84 5.03
C LEU A 114 4.24 -10.72 6.25
N GLU A 115 4.25 -12.04 6.09
CA GLU A 115 4.07 -13.00 7.19
C GLU A 115 5.14 -12.83 8.26
N ARG A 116 6.42 -12.71 7.85
CA ARG A 116 7.53 -12.51 8.78
C ARG A 116 7.40 -11.21 9.59
N ILE A 117 6.98 -10.12 8.95
CA ILE A 117 6.77 -8.84 9.65
C ILE A 117 5.61 -8.98 10.64
N ALA A 118 4.50 -9.59 10.21
CA ALA A 118 3.33 -9.81 11.06
C ALA A 118 3.67 -10.68 12.27
N GLU A 119 4.45 -11.75 12.09
CA GLU A 119 4.97 -12.61 13.17
C GLU A 119 5.88 -11.84 14.13
N GLN A 120 6.85 -11.09 13.59
CA GLN A 120 7.77 -10.27 14.39
C GLN A 120 7.03 -9.19 15.20
N ARG A 121 5.94 -8.66 14.66
CA ARG A 121 5.10 -7.65 15.31
C ARG A 121 4.04 -8.24 16.24
N GLY A 122 3.62 -9.47 16.00
CA GLY A 122 2.49 -10.13 16.67
C GLY A 122 1.11 -9.63 16.23
N SER A 123 1.00 -8.87 15.13
CA SER A 123 -0.27 -8.37 14.59
C SER A 123 -0.07 -7.70 13.22
N TRP A 124 -1.09 -7.72 12.37
CA TRP A 124 -1.13 -7.03 11.07
C TRP A 124 -1.36 -5.52 11.10
N ALA A 125 -1.68 -4.93 12.26
CA ALA A 125 -2.03 -3.51 12.33
C ALA A 125 -0.89 -2.59 11.87
N GLY A 126 -1.19 -1.57 11.07
CA GLY A 126 -0.21 -0.65 10.52
C GLY A 126 0.66 -1.23 9.41
N ALA A 127 0.30 -2.39 8.86
CA ALA A 127 0.81 -2.86 7.58
C ALA A 127 0.74 -1.75 6.52
N TRP A 128 1.79 -1.71 5.71
CA TRP A 128 1.89 -0.66 4.71
C TRP A 128 0.90 -0.90 3.57
N SER A 129 0.32 0.18 3.06
CA SER A 129 -0.86 0.14 2.20
C SER A 129 -0.73 -0.71 0.94
N VAL A 130 0.46 -0.88 0.36
CA VAL A 130 0.65 -1.71 -0.84
C VAL A 130 1.87 -2.59 -0.67
N ALA A 131 1.74 -3.87 -1.00
CA ALA A 131 2.87 -4.77 -1.22
C ALA A 131 3.07 -4.97 -2.73
N ALA A 132 4.31 -4.86 -3.19
CA ALA A 132 4.69 -5.07 -4.58
C ALA A 132 5.89 -6.01 -4.67
N GLY A 133 5.81 -7.00 -5.54
CA GLY A 133 6.87 -7.98 -5.80
C GLY A 133 7.25 -8.05 -7.27
N HIS A 134 8.53 -8.19 -7.57
CA HIS A 134 9.00 -8.42 -8.93
C HIS A 134 10.32 -9.21 -8.89
N GLU A 135 10.33 -10.39 -9.51
CA GLU A 135 11.47 -11.31 -9.50
C GLU A 135 11.98 -11.66 -8.09
N GLY A 136 13.07 -11.05 -7.63
CA GLY A 136 13.61 -11.20 -6.27
C GLY A 136 13.33 -10.01 -5.36
N ASP A 137 12.80 -8.91 -5.91
CA ASP A 137 12.59 -7.65 -5.21
C ASP A 137 11.23 -7.61 -4.50
N VAL A 138 11.24 -7.01 -3.31
CA VAL A 138 10.06 -6.76 -2.49
C VAL A 138 10.09 -5.30 -2.06
N VAL A 139 9.01 -4.57 -2.35
CA VAL A 139 8.82 -3.18 -1.95
C VAL A 139 7.42 -2.99 -1.37
N PHE A 140 7.33 -2.24 -0.28
CA PHE A 140 6.09 -1.81 0.34
C PHE A 140 5.91 -0.30 0.18
N TYR A 141 4.67 0.13 -0.06
CA TYR A 141 4.33 1.54 -0.15
C TYR A 141 3.31 1.93 0.91
N GLN A 142 3.65 2.94 1.71
CA GLN A 142 2.69 3.60 2.59
C GLN A 142 2.16 4.85 1.90
N THR A 143 0.89 4.86 1.52
CA THR A 143 0.28 6.05 0.92
C THR A 143 -0.07 7.06 1.99
N VAL A 144 0.36 8.32 1.82
CA VAL A 144 0.04 9.41 2.75
C VAL A 144 -0.35 10.66 1.98
N ARG A 145 -1.40 11.36 2.43
CA ARG A 145 -1.87 12.57 1.74
C ARG A 145 -1.03 13.78 2.14
N GLY A 146 -0.48 14.50 1.15
CA GLY A 146 0.27 15.73 1.38
C GLY A 146 1.39 15.55 2.40
N ARG A 147 1.39 16.37 3.47
CA ARG A 147 2.40 16.38 4.54
C ARG A 147 2.04 15.51 5.75
N THR A 148 0.96 14.73 5.68
CA THR A 148 0.58 13.84 6.78
C THR A 148 1.69 12.81 7.03
N ALA A 149 2.09 12.65 8.29
CA ALA A 149 3.05 11.64 8.68
C ALA A 149 2.37 10.26 8.79
N PRO A 150 3.10 9.17 8.51
CA PRO A 150 2.66 7.82 8.91
C PRO A 150 2.32 7.76 10.41
N THR A 151 1.38 6.90 10.77
CA THR A 151 0.92 6.73 12.15
C THR A 151 1.95 5.96 13.00
N ALA A 152 1.81 6.01 14.33
CA ALA A 152 2.66 5.23 15.24
C ALA A 152 2.60 3.71 14.94
N SER A 153 1.43 3.18 14.58
CA SER A 153 1.28 1.76 14.22
C SER A 153 2.03 1.41 12.92
N GLN A 154 2.06 2.33 11.95
CA GLN A 154 2.80 2.15 10.69
C GLN A 154 4.31 2.25 10.87
N ILE A 155 4.76 3.09 11.80
CA ILE A 155 6.17 3.15 12.22
C ILE A 155 6.53 1.86 12.94
N ALA A 156 5.70 1.37 13.87
CA ALA A 156 5.94 0.09 14.55
C ALA A 156 5.97 -1.11 13.59
N TRP A 157 5.21 -1.07 12.49
CA TRP A 157 5.32 -2.07 11.42
C TRP A 157 6.69 -2.03 10.72
N LEU A 158 7.20 -0.83 10.42
CA LEU A 158 8.53 -0.65 9.87
C LEU A 158 9.62 -1.14 10.85
N ASP A 159 9.52 -0.78 12.13
CA ASP A 159 10.44 -1.22 13.17
C ASP A 159 10.50 -2.76 13.24
N ALA A 160 9.33 -3.41 13.20
CA ALA A 160 9.24 -4.88 13.16
C ALA A 160 9.85 -5.46 11.89
N ALA A 161 9.65 -4.83 10.73
CA ALA A 161 10.24 -5.30 9.49
C ALA A 161 11.78 -5.23 9.50
N VAL A 162 12.33 -4.15 10.03
CA VAL A 162 13.78 -3.99 10.17
C VAL A 162 14.33 -5.00 11.19
N ALA A 163 13.64 -5.21 12.31
CA ALA A 163 13.99 -6.25 13.28
C ALA A 163 13.94 -7.67 12.68
N ALA A 164 13.03 -7.90 11.72
CA ALA A 164 12.93 -9.12 10.93
C ALA A 164 13.97 -9.23 9.80
N GLY A 165 14.94 -8.30 9.72
CA GLY A 165 16.05 -8.34 8.78
C GLY A 165 15.78 -7.70 7.42
N MET A 166 14.67 -6.95 7.26
CA MET A 166 14.40 -6.21 6.03
C MET A 166 15.17 -4.88 5.99
N SER A 167 15.46 -4.40 4.78
CA SER A 167 16.07 -3.08 4.61
C SER A 167 15.01 -1.98 4.64
N PRO A 168 15.25 -0.84 5.32
CA PRO A 168 14.42 0.36 5.20
C PRO A 168 14.20 0.82 3.75
N ASP A 169 15.13 0.54 2.83
CA ASP A 169 15.01 0.88 1.41
C ASP A 169 13.84 0.16 0.71
N GLN A 170 13.33 -0.93 1.30
CA GLN A 170 12.17 -1.66 0.79
C GLN A 170 10.84 -1.00 1.18
N PHE A 171 10.87 0.06 1.98
CA PHE A 171 9.68 0.72 2.52
C PHE A 171 9.61 2.14 1.99
N VAL A 172 8.77 2.40 0.99
CA VAL A 172 8.65 3.72 0.35
C VAL A 172 7.43 4.52 0.81
N VAL A 173 7.62 5.75 1.26
CA VAL A 173 6.50 6.67 1.52
C VAL A 173 6.00 7.24 0.20
N ALA A 174 4.77 6.88 -0.20
CA ALA A 174 4.10 7.42 -1.37
C ALA A 174 3.23 8.62 -0.97
N ARG A 175 3.84 9.82 -1.00
CA ARG A 175 3.12 11.07 -0.74
C ARG A 175 2.26 11.42 -1.92
N TRP A 176 0.98 11.67 -1.70
CA TRP A 176 0.07 11.97 -2.80
C TRP A 176 -0.74 13.25 -2.61
N ARG A 177 -1.08 13.86 -3.75
CA ARG A 177 -1.94 15.04 -3.82
C ARG A 177 -2.91 14.92 -4.99
N LEU A 178 -4.01 15.67 -4.91
CA LEU A 178 -4.92 15.87 -6.03
C LEU A 178 -4.42 17.04 -6.89
N HIS A 179 -4.74 16.99 -8.19
CA HIS A 179 -4.69 18.13 -9.10
C HIS A 179 -5.93 18.15 -9.99
#